data_AF-A0A4J2DUB7-F1
#
_entry.id   AF-A0A4J2DUB7-F1
#
_cell.length_a   1.000
_cell.length_b   1.000
_cell.length_c   1.000
_cell.angle_alpha   90.00
_cell.angle_beta   90.00
_cell.angle_gamma   90.00
#
_symmetry.space_group_name_H-M   'P 1'
#
loop_
_entity.id
_entity.type
_entity.pdbx_description
1 polymer ?
#
loop_
_entity_poly.entity_id
_entity_poly.type
_entity_poly.pdbx_seq_one_letter_code
_entity_poly.pdbx_strand_id
1 'polypeptide(L)'
;MKAQAIVTSQGRIVSLDIAVNYCHDMKLFKMSRRNIGQAGKILADSGYQGLMKIYPQAQTPRKSSKLKPLTVEDKAYNHALSKERSKVENILAKVKTFKMFSTTYRNHRKRFGLRMNLIAGIINHELGF
;
A
#
# COMPACT_ATOMS: atom_id res chain seq x y z
N MET A 1 14.83 -0.97 4.77
CA MET A 1 13.92 0.16 4.55
C MET A 1 12.53 -0.38 4.31
N LYS A 2 11.51 0.30 4.80
CA LYS A 2 10.09 -0.01 4.57
C LYS A 2 9.49 1.18 3.82
N ALA A 3 8.63 0.92 2.84
CA ALA A 3 7.84 1.97 2.21
C ALA A 3 6.36 1.63 2.22
N GLN A 4 5.56 2.68 2.23
CA GLN A 4 4.12 2.69 2.09
C GLN A 4 3.77 3.60 0.92
N ALA A 5 2.79 3.19 0.12
CA ALA A 5 2.23 4.00 -0.94
C ALA A 5 0.72 4.18 -0.72
N ILE A 6 0.22 5.37 -0.97
CA ILE A 6 -1.21 5.65 -1.08
C ILE A 6 -1.50 5.93 -2.55
N VAL A 7 -2.44 5.17 -3.11
CA VAL A 7 -2.78 5.20 -4.53
C VAL A 7 -4.30 5.37 -4.65
N THR A 8 -4.72 6.23 -5.57
CA THR A 8 -6.15 6.36 -5.91
C THR A 8 -6.68 5.12 -6.62
N SER A 9 -8.00 4.93 -6.65
CA SER A 9 -8.63 3.89 -7.48
C SER A 9 -8.34 4.04 -8.98
N GLN A 10 -8.03 5.27 -9.43
CA GLN A 10 -7.64 5.54 -10.80
C GLN A 10 -6.18 5.13 -11.09
N GLY A 11 -5.37 4.92 -10.07
CA GLY A 11 -3.99 4.45 -10.19
C GLY A 11 -2.93 5.54 -9.98
N ARG A 12 -3.33 6.77 -9.69
CA ARG A 12 -2.41 7.84 -9.32
C ARG A 12 -1.78 7.58 -7.95
N ILE A 13 -0.46 7.60 -7.86
CA ILE A 13 0.29 7.60 -6.60
C ILE A 13 0.17 8.98 -5.97
N VAL A 14 -0.44 9.06 -4.78
CA VAL A 14 -0.70 10.32 -4.06
C VAL A 14 0.39 10.60 -3.02
N SER A 15 0.83 9.56 -2.33
CA SER A 15 1.91 9.70 -1.35
C SER A 15 2.78 8.46 -1.29
N LEU A 16 4.04 8.70 -0.95
CA LEU A 16 5.02 7.68 -0.60
C LEU A 16 5.65 8.03 0.73
N ASP A 17 5.58 7.10 1.67
CA ASP A 17 6.13 7.22 3.01
C ASP A 17 7.18 6.15 3.25
N ILE A 18 8.27 6.52 3.90
CA ILE A 18 9.46 5.65 4.00
C ILE A 18 10.01 5.66 5.42
N ALA A 19 10.28 4.47 5.93
CA ALA A 19 11.15 4.27 7.07
C ALA A 19 12.49 3.67 6.64
N VAL A 20 13.59 4.26 7.11
CA VAL A 20 14.95 3.78 6.83
C VAL A 20 15.19 2.39 7.44
N ASN A 21 14.57 2.12 8.59
CA ASN A 21 14.67 0.86 9.32
C ASN A 21 13.42 -0.01 9.14
N TYR A 22 13.48 -1.25 9.63
CA TYR A 22 12.30 -2.11 9.71
C TYR A 22 11.23 -1.42 10.56
N CYS A 23 10.02 -1.38 10.02
CA CYS A 23 8.86 -0.82 10.68
C CYS A 23 7.64 -1.65 10.22
N HIS A 24 6.75 -1.97 11.15
CA HIS A 24 5.50 -2.61 10.82
C HIS A 24 4.63 -1.67 9.97
N ASP A 25 3.87 -2.21 9.01
CA ASP A 25 3.02 -1.44 8.08
C ASP A 25 2.14 -0.42 8.80
N MET A 26 1.36 -0.89 9.78
CA MET A 26 0.50 -0.02 10.60
C MET A 26 1.28 1.05 11.39
N LYS A 27 2.51 0.77 11.83
CA LYS A 27 3.32 1.76 12.56
C LYS A 27 3.78 2.88 11.62
N LEU A 28 4.25 2.52 10.41
CA LEU A 28 4.62 3.48 9.37
C LEU A 28 3.42 4.37 8.99
N PHE A 29 2.24 3.76 8.83
CA PHE A 29 1.00 4.49 8.54
C PHE A 29 0.64 5.52 9.61
N LYS A 30 0.69 5.13 10.89
CA LYS A 30 0.39 6.06 11.99
C LYS A 30 1.41 7.19 12.07
N MET A 31 2.68 6.90 11.76
CA MET A 31 3.75 7.90 11.74
C MET A 31 3.64 8.87 10.56
N SER A 32 3.15 8.42 9.41
CA SER A 32 3.02 9.27 8.21
C SER A 32 1.94 10.34 8.34
N ARG A 33 1.00 10.18 9.30
CA ARG A 33 -0.08 11.15 9.59
C ARG A 33 -0.86 11.56 8.34
N ARG A 34 -0.98 10.67 7.35
CA ARG A 34 -1.72 10.93 6.11
C ARG A 34 -3.21 11.00 6.41
N ASN A 35 -3.83 12.13 6.08
CA ASN A 35 -5.27 12.28 6.22
C ASN A 35 -5.97 11.62 5.03
N ILE A 36 -6.46 10.40 5.24
CA ILE A 36 -7.29 9.67 4.27
C ILE A 36 -8.76 9.60 4.70
N GLY A 37 -9.16 10.33 5.75
CA GLY A 37 -10.52 10.27 6.29
C GLY A 37 -11.60 10.76 5.34
N GLN A 38 -11.24 11.62 4.38
CA GLN A 38 -12.14 12.11 3.34
C GLN A 38 -12.36 11.10 2.20
N ALA A 39 -11.57 10.02 2.15
CA ALA A 39 -11.78 8.98 1.14
C ALA A 39 -13.08 8.22 1.44
N GLY A 40 -13.93 8.09 0.43
CA GLY A 40 -15.18 7.32 0.56
C GLY A 40 -14.96 5.82 0.77
N LYS A 41 -13.85 5.26 0.28
CA LYS A 41 -13.47 3.86 0.46
C LYS A 41 -11.96 3.74 0.57
N ILE A 42 -11.47 2.95 1.53
CA ILE A 42 -10.03 2.70 1.71
C ILE A 42 -9.78 1.21 1.57
N LEU A 43 -8.94 0.82 0.62
CA LEU A 43 -8.51 -0.56 0.44
C LEU A 43 -7.09 -0.72 1.00
N ALA A 44 -6.85 -1.75 1.80
CA ALA A 44 -5.53 -1.98 2.36
C ALA A 44 -5.13 -3.46 2.41
N ASP A 45 -3.83 -3.70 2.46
CA ASP A 45 -3.22 -5.02 2.63
C ASP A 45 -3.50 -5.60 4.02
N SER A 46 -3.32 -6.90 4.17
CA SER A 46 -3.45 -7.59 5.47
C SER A 46 -2.47 -7.07 6.53
N GLY A 47 -1.35 -6.45 6.13
CA GLY A 47 -0.43 -5.75 7.03
C GLY A 47 -1.05 -4.53 7.73
N TYR A 48 -2.18 -4.03 7.23
CA TYR A 48 -2.98 -2.95 7.82
C TYR A 48 -4.19 -3.47 8.61
N GLN A 49 -4.17 -4.72 9.07
CA GLN A 49 -5.25 -5.24 9.91
C GLN A 49 -5.48 -4.32 11.12
N GLY A 50 -6.75 -3.97 11.37
CA GLY A 50 -7.13 -3.01 12.41
C GLY A 50 -7.26 -1.56 11.92
N LEU A 51 -6.99 -1.27 10.63
CA LEU A 51 -7.22 0.05 10.03
C LEU A 51 -8.69 0.48 10.15
N MET A 52 -9.61 -0.49 10.07
CA MET A 52 -11.06 -0.29 10.23
C MET A 52 -11.46 0.34 11.58
N LYS A 53 -10.61 0.25 12.61
CA LYS A 53 -10.84 0.90 13.92
C LYS A 53 -10.59 2.41 13.88
N ILE A 54 -9.76 2.86 12.94
CA ILE A 54 -9.41 4.27 12.75
C ILE A 54 -10.29 4.87 11.65
N TYR A 55 -10.53 4.10 10.58
CA TYR A 55 -11.33 4.50 9.43
C TYR A 55 -12.40 3.42 9.17
N PRO A 56 -13.66 3.62 9.59
CA PRO A 56 -14.72 2.62 9.42
C PRO A 56 -14.94 2.17 7.97
N GLN A 57 -14.63 3.03 6.99
CA GLN A 57 -14.72 2.74 5.56
C GLN A 57 -13.53 1.93 5.00
N ALA A 58 -12.58 1.53 5.86
CA ALA A 58 -11.43 0.73 5.45
C ALA A 58 -11.76 -0.76 5.33
N GLN A 59 -11.28 -1.36 4.24
CA GLN A 59 -11.46 -2.76 3.92
C GLN A 59 -10.10 -3.45 3.84
N THR A 60 -9.93 -4.50 4.65
CA THR A 60 -8.79 -5.41 4.59
C THR A 60 -9.26 -6.83 4.30
N PRO A 61 -8.40 -7.69 3.74
CA PRO A 61 -8.71 -9.11 3.57
C PRO A 61 -9.01 -9.76 4.92
N ARG A 62 -10.02 -10.64 4.95
CA ARG A 62 -10.31 -11.49 6.09
C ARG A 62 -9.22 -12.56 6.20
N LYS A 63 -8.67 -12.73 7.40
CA LYS A 63 -7.55 -13.64 7.67
C LYS A 63 -8.08 -14.94 8.28
N SER A 64 -7.60 -16.08 7.79
CA SER A 64 -7.81 -17.36 8.47
C SER A 64 -7.01 -17.41 9.77
N SER A 65 -7.52 -18.18 10.74
CA SER A 65 -6.78 -18.59 11.92
C SER A 65 -7.04 -20.06 12.21
N LYS A 66 -6.22 -20.69 13.06
CA LYS A 66 -6.35 -22.12 13.39
C LYS A 66 -7.77 -22.49 13.88
N LEU A 67 -8.42 -21.59 14.63
CA LEU A 67 -9.76 -21.81 15.19
C LEU A 67 -10.89 -21.23 14.33
N LYS A 68 -10.56 -20.40 13.34
CA LYS A 68 -11.53 -19.72 12.46
C LYS A 68 -11.04 -19.81 11.02
N PRO A 69 -11.30 -20.93 10.32
CA PRO A 69 -11.05 -21.04 8.89
C PRO A 69 -11.95 -20.06 8.11
N LEU A 70 -11.55 -19.71 6.88
CA LEU A 70 -12.34 -18.83 6.04
C LEU A 70 -13.60 -19.55 5.54
N THR A 71 -14.75 -18.93 5.73
CA THR A 71 -16.01 -19.41 5.14
C THR A 71 -16.03 -19.18 3.63
N VAL A 72 -17.04 -19.70 2.94
CA VAL A 72 -17.21 -19.47 1.49
C VAL A 72 -17.43 -17.98 1.21
N GLU A 73 -18.18 -17.30 2.07
CA GLU A 73 -18.46 -15.85 2.01
C GLU A 73 -17.18 -15.04 2.23
N ASP A 74 -16.33 -15.45 3.18
CA ASP A 74 -15.03 -14.80 3.40
C ASP A 74 -14.13 -14.89 2.18
N LYS A 75 -14.12 -16.05 1.51
CA LYS A 75 -13.35 -16.26 0.28
C LYS A 75 -13.90 -15.42 -0.87
N ALA A 76 -15.22 -15.36 -1.03
CA ALA A 76 -15.86 -14.53 -2.06
C ALA A 76 -15.56 -13.03 -1.83
N TYR A 77 -15.64 -12.57 -0.57
CA TYR A 77 -15.26 -11.21 -0.20
C TYR A 77 -13.78 -10.92 -0.50
N ASN A 78 -12.87 -11.81 -0.09
CA ASN A 78 -11.44 -11.66 -0.36
C ASN A 78 -11.14 -11.66 -1.86
N HIS A 79 -11.86 -12.47 -2.65
CA HIS A 79 -11.73 -12.47 -4.10
C HIS A 79 -12.18 -11.14 -4.71
N ALA A 80 -13.34 -10.61 -4.31
CA ALA A 80 -13.82 -9.31 -4.81
C ALA A 80 -12.83 -8.18 -4.45
N LEU A 81 -12.36 -8.17 -3.20
CA LEU A 81 -11.36 -7.20 -2.73
C LEU A 81 -10.03 -7.31 -3.49
N SER A 82 -9.57 -8.53 -3.78
CA SER A 82 -8.36 -8.78 -4.58
C SER A 82 -8.50 -8.23 -6.01
N LYS A 83 -9.67 -8.41 -6.63
CA LYS A 83 -9.97 -7.88 -7.97
C LYS A 83 -9.90 -6.35 -8.02
N GLU A 84 -10.47 -5.67 -7.02
CA GLU A 84 -10.37 -4.21 -6.92
C GLU A 84 -8.92 -3.75 -6.71
N ARG A 85 -8.14 -4.50 -5.93
CA ARG A 85 -6.75 -4.19 -5.63
C ARG A 85 -5.76 -4.50 -6.75
N SER A 86 -6.12 -5.35 -7.71
CA SER A 86 -5.21 -5.75 -8.80
C SER A 86 -4.61 -4.56 -9.55
N LYS A 87 -5.37 -3.46 -9.69
CA LYS A 87 -4.85 -2.23 -10.32
C LYS A 87 -3.73 -1.57 -9.52
N VAL A 88 -3.86 -1.51 -8.19
CA VAL A 88 -2.80 -1.00 -7.30
C VAL A 88 -1.59 -1.92 -7.34
N GLU A 89 -1.80 -3.23 -7.38
CA GLU A 89 -0.72 -4.22 -7.47
C GLU A 89 0.06 -4.09 -8.78
N ASN A 90 -0.61 -3.80 -9.90
CA ASN A 90 0.05 -3.51 -11.18
C ASN A 90 0.94 -2.25 -11.10
N ILE A 91 0.50 -1.20 -10.41
CA ILE A 91 1.31 0.01 -10.20
C ILE A 91 2.51 -0.29 -9.30
N LEU A 92 2.30 -1.06 -8.23
CA LEU A 92 3.41 -1.51 -7.37
C LEU A 92 4.38 -2.42 -8.14
N ALA A 93 3.91 -3.22 -9.10
CA ALA A 93 4.77 -3.99 -9.98
C ALA A 93 5.64 -3.08 -10.86
N LYS A 94 5.07 -2.01 -11.45
CA LYS A 94 5.84 -0.96 -12.14
C LYS A 94 6.88 -0.31 -11.23
N VAL A 95 6.51 0.03 -10.00
CA VAL A 95 7.45 0.60 -9.02
C VAL A 95 8.60 -0.38 -8.70
N LYS A 96 8.34 -1.70 -8.67
CA LYS A 96 9.36 -2.73 -8.41
C LYS A 96 10.34 -2.94 -9.57
N THR A 97 10.01 -2.55 -10.81
CA THR A 97 10.93 -2.69 -11.96
C THR A 97 12.21 -1.85 -11.78
N PHE A 98 12.12 -0.72 -11.07
CA PHE A 98 13.26 0.14 -10.73
C PHE A 98 14.26 -0.51 -9.76
N LYS A 99 14.04 -1.76 -9.34
CA LYS A 99 14.87 -2.59 -8.44
C LYS A 99 15.15 -2.04 -7.04
N MET A 100 14.77 -0.79 -6.76
CA MET A 100 14.94 -0.15 -5.46
C MET A 100 14.11 -0.80 -4.35
N PHE A 101 13.04 -1.52 -4.70
CA PHE A 101 12.22 -2.31 -3.77
C PHE A 101 12.46 -3.81 -3.79
N SER A 102 12.95 -4.34 -4.90
CA SER A 102 13.11 -5.78 -5.08
C SER A 102 14.49 -6.28 -4.63
N THR A 103 15.45 -5.38 -4.47
CA THR A 103 16.82 -5.71 -4.06
C THR A 103 17.30 -4.85 -2.91
N THR A 104 18.36 -5.30 -2.23
CA THR A 104 19.01 -4.50 -1.17
C THR A 104 19.53 -3.19 -1.73
N TYR A 105 18.96 -2.08 -1.27
CA TYR A 105 19.40 -0.75 -1.66
C TYR A 105 20.78 -0.41 -1.06
N ARG A 106 21.78 -0.23 -1.93
CA ARG A 106 23.18 0.05 -1.54
C ARG A 106 23.60 1.52 -1.63
N ASN A 107 22.77 2.40 -2.21
CA ASN A 107 23.12 3.82 -2.38
C ASN A 107 22.78 4.65 -1.11
N HIS A 108 23.21 5.91 -1.06
CA HIS A 108 23.00 6.84 0.05
C HIS A 108 21.53 6.94 0.45
N ARG A 109 21.22 6.44 1.65
CA ARG A 109 19.84 6.33 2.18
C ARG A 109 19.19 7.68 2.46
N LYS A 110 19.96 8.74 2.75
CA LYS A 110 19.44 10.09 3.01
C LYS A 110 18.56 10.63 1.87
N ARG A 111 18.87 10.27 0.61
CA ARG A 111 18.11 10.72 -0.59
C ARG A 111 17.15 9.67 -1.14
N PHE A 112 16.92 8.57 -0.43
CA PHE A 112 16.06 7.49 -0.90
C PHE A 112 14.62 7.98 -1.16
N GLY A 113 14.05 8.76 -0.23
CA GLY A 113 12.71 9.35 -0.39
C GLY A 113 12.58 10.27 -1.59
N LEU A 114 13.61 11.08 -1.87
CA LEU A 114 13.59 11.97 -3.04
C LEU A 114 13.57 11.18 -4.35
N ARG A 115 14.42 10.15 -4.48
CA ARG A 115 14.45 9.27 -5.67
C ARG A 115 13.14 8.52 -5.84
N MET A 116 12.54 8.12 -4.73
CA MET A 116 11.25 7.46 -4.71
C MET A 116 10.11 8.35 -5.21
N ASN A 117 10.07 9.59 -4.73
CA ASN A 117 9.09 10.58 -5.19
C ASN A 117 9.26 10.89 -6.68
N LEU A 118 10.52 10.98 -7.16
CA LEU A 118 10.79 11.17 -8.59
C LEU A 118 10.23 10.02 -9.44
N ILE A 119 10.46 8.77 -9.02
CA ILE A 119 9.93 7.60 -9.73
C ILE A 119 8.39 7.55 -9.70
N ALA A 120 7.76 7.90 -8.58
CA ALA A 120 6.31 8.03 -8.55
C ALA A 120 5.80 9.12 -9.50
N GLY A 121 6.52 10.24 -9.63
CA GLY A 121 6.23 11.29 -10.60
C GLY A 121 6.28 10.78 -12.04
N ILE A 122 7.35 10.06 -12.40
CA ILE A 122 7.49 9.44 -13.72
C ILE A 122 6.34 8.45 -14.00
N ILE A 123 6.04 7.57 -13.04
CA ILE A 123 4.94 6.59 -13.18
C ILE A 123 3.59 7.28 -13.32
N ASN A 124 3.32 8.34 -12.55
CA ASN A 124 2.09 9.11 -12.67
C ASN A 124 1.99 9.76 -14.06
N HIS A 125 3.06 10.38 -14.55
CA HIS A 125 3.10 10.98 -15.89
C HIS A 125 2.85 9.96 -17.00
N GLU A 126 3.49 8.78 -16.94
CA GLU A 126 3.23 7.68 -17.88
C GLU A 126 1.78 7.16 -17.85
N LEU A 127 1.10 7.32 -16.71
CA LEU A 127 -0.30 6.94 -16.53
C LEU A 127 -1.27 8.10 -16.85
N GLY A 128 -0.77 9.26 -17.27
CA GLY A 128 -1.58 10.43 -17.64
C GLY A 128 -2.08 11.27 -16.46
N PHE A 129 -1.34 11.30 -15.33
CA PHE A 129 -1.66 12.07 -14.13
C PHE A 129 -0.70 13.22 -13.84
#